data_AF-A0A954G0I3-F1
#
_entry.id   AF-A0A954G0I3-F1
#
_cell.length_a   1.000
_cell.length_b   1.000
_cell.length_c   1.000
_cell.angle_alpha   90.00
_cell.angle_beta   90.00
_cell.angle_gamma   90.00
#
_symmetry.space_group_name_H-M   'P 1'
#
loop_
_entity.id
_entity.type
_entity.pdbx_description
1 polymer ?
#
loop_
_entity_poly.entity_id
_entity_poly.type
_entity_poly.pdbx_seq_one_letter_code
_entity_poly.pdbx_strand_id
1 'polypeptide(L)'
;KVVAVVPQPVSGGGTGSLTQALNQIDVYFNDDPLDETSAENVLFYQLIDTSTNAIANPLTVSYDVAQNKAVLTFAADIADGTYHLRIGELDKPDFATSSVVSVADDDNSSFDTAFDLGILTTQTIQINEAITPQAIAQPQLPGGNDEPGHREITIEQHIGATGTTPSAPGAIPTITFSFPETYGTDLFGNILYNEITENQKQRTREIFEIYSYLTGIEVQEAASGGTGIVTGDIRAVDRFIPPLAAGGIAGGIAVMNGALDWGDSPYGGGWFVTAFHEIGHTLGLGHSYDLPSVMGSSGGDVGGTTPGEPIFPSNFDITHINRIHPALSNDIDLHKFELTASGRFTAEVTADRLPTKSFLDSVLTLYREAPGGVREIIARNDDYFGEDAFLDLNLEAGTYYLAITSVGNTEFDPTVSDSGYGGRTDGNYTLDINFTPDPLTNTFMVDATGVALDGDADGTPGGVFDFWFQSGETIFVDKATQSAGPADGSLTNPYANIDDALAAAATSGTTKIVRIVGNGGTDNDISTVGDNEAYLIGLSDSFQPLEDGGTFEIPQNVTVMVDEGVIIKLQKANIDVGSNDILVDRSQGA
;
A
#
# COMPACT_ATOMS: atom_id res chain seq x y z
N LYS A 1 13.03 9.72 27.00
CA LYS A 1 11.70 9.29 26.53
C LYS A 1 10.63 10.31 26.90
N VAL A 2 9.68 10.59 26.01
CA VAL A 2 8.41 11.26 26.34
C VAL A 2 7.45 10.23 26.96
N VAL A 3 7.00 10.50 28.17
CA VAL A 3 6.17 9.58 28.97
C VAL A 3 4.69 9.85 28.76
N ALA A 4 4.28 11.11 28.70
CA ALA A 4 2.90 11.51 28.49
C ALA A 4 2.81 12.91 27.87
N VAL A 5 1.75 13.13 27.11
CA VAL A 5 1.34 14.44 26.59
C VAL A 5 -0.09 14.67 27.05
N VAL A 6 -0.29 15.71 27.85
CA VAL A 6 -1.59 16.05 28.44
C VAL A 6 -2.05 17.38 27.86
N PRO A 7 -2.88 17.36 26.79
CA PRO A 7 -3.42 18.58 26.21
C PRO A 7 -4.45 19.21 27.14
N GLN A 8 -4.44 20.52 27.24
CA GLN A 8 -5.37 21.31 28.06
C GLN A 8 -5.51 20.75 29.49
N PRO A 9 -4.42 20.66 30.28
CA PRO A 9 -4.40 19.92 31.53
C PRO A 9 -5.48 20.39 32.51
N VAL A 10 -6.04 19.42 33.25
CA VAL A 10 -7.10 19.63 34.23
C VAL A 10 -6.51 19.50 35.64
N SER A 11 -6.96 20.37 36.54
CA SER A 11 -6.57 20.37 37.95
C SER A 11 -7.80 20.39 38.86
N GLY A 12 -7.62 19.96 40.12
CA GLY A 12 -8.67 19.97 41.14
C GLY A 12 -9.48 18.67 41.23
N GLY A 13 -8.99 17.54 40.70
CA GLY A 13 -9.63 16.23 40.88
C GLY A 13 -9.79 15.87 42.36
N GLY A 14 -10.96 15.35 42.72
CA GLY A 14 -11.32 15.07 44.11
C GLY A 14 -11.79 16.29 44.91
N THR A 15 -11.94 17.47 44.29
CA THR A 15 -12.42 18.69 44.94
C THR A 15 -13.86 19.04 44.51
N GLY A 16 -14.34 20.23 44.88
CA GLY A 16 -15.70 20.68 44.53
C GLY A 16 -15.85 21.24 43.10
N SER A 17 -14.76 21.43 42.35
CA SER A 17 -14.78 21.87 40.94
C SER A 17 -13.42 21.64 40.28
N LEU A 18 -13.43 21.26 39.01
CA LEU A 18 -12.27 21.16 38.15
C LEU A 18 -11.93 22.52 37.50
N THR A 19 -10.67 22.70 37.11
CA THR A 19 -10.19 23.83 36.30
C THR A 19 -9.33 23.30 35.15
N GLN A 20 -9.58 23.78 33.94
CA GLN A 20 -8.86 23.38 32.73
C GLN A 20 -8.06 24.54 32.14
N ALA A 21 -6.80 24.29 31.78
CA ALA A 21 -5.95 25.27 31.10
C ALA A 21 -6.05 25.12 29.57
N LEU A 22 -7.01 25.79 28.94
CA LEU A 22 -7.36 25.61 27.52
C LEU A 22 -6.25 25.98 26.51
N ASN A 23 -5.25 26.75 26.93
CA ASN A 23 -4.12 27.19 26.11
C ASN A 23 -2.79 26.49 26.49
N GLN A 24 -2.84 25.40 27.25
CA GLN A 24 -1.64 24.70 27.70
C GLN A 24 -1.60 23.25 27.26
N ILE A 25 -0.38 22.71 27.17
CA ILE A 25 -0.12 21.28 27.02
C ILE A 25 1.04 20.94 27.96
N ASP A 26 0.87 19.93 28.80
CA ASP A 26 1.93 19.41 29.67
C ASP A 26 2.59 18.20 29.00
N VAL A 27 3.92 18.22 28.91
CA VAL A 27 4.73 17.12 28.36
C VAL A 27 5.61 16.57 29.47
N TYR A 28 5.46 15.28 29.75
CA TYR A 28 6.23 14.59 30.77
C TYR A 28 7.33 13.77 30.12
N PHE A 29 8.51 13.82 30.70
CA PHE A 29 9.69 13.06 30.28
C PHE A 29 10.02 12.01 31.34
N ASN A 30 10.88 11.04 31.00
CA ASN A 30 11.34 10.03 31.94
C ASN A 30 12.28 10.63 32.99
N ASP A 31 12.76 9.79 33.91
CA ASP A 31 13.63 10.18 35.03
C ASP A 31 15.02 10.71 34.61
N ASP A 32 15.29 10.83 33.31
CA ASP A 32 16.50 11.44 32.76
C ASP A 32 16.23 12.94 32.49
N PRO A 33 16.82 13.85 33.28
CA PRO A 33 16.51 15.27 33.19
C PRO A 33 17.03 15.86 31.87
N LEU A 34 16.21 16.72 31.26
CA LEU A 34 16.58 17.46 30.06
C LEU A 34 17.51 18.63 30.38
N ASP A 35 18.28 19.08 29.38
CA ASP A 35 18.92 20.40 29.47
C ASP A 35 17.84 21.47 29.47
N GLU A 36 17.87 22.37 30.47
CA GLU A 36 16.81 23.37 30.68
C GLU A 36 16.68 24.32 29.48
N THR A 37 17.80 24.78 28.91
CA THR A 37 17.76 25.69 27.75
C THR A 37 17.20 24.99 26.51
N SER A 38 17.55 23.70 26.34
CA SER A 38 16.99 22.87 25.28
C SER A 38 15.51 22.61 25.48
N ALA A 39 15.08 22.21 26.67
CA ALA A 39 13.67 21.91 26.97
C ALA A 39 12.76 23.14 26.90
N GLU A 40 13.29 24.34 27.17
CA GLU A 40 12.52 25.59 27.07
C GLU A 40 12.48 26.19 25.65
N ASN A 41 13.17 25.58 24.68
CA ASN A 41 13.15 26.06 23.32
C ASN A 41 11.81 25.71 22.63
N VAL A 42 10.99 26.74 22.46
CA VAL A 42 9.65 26.66 21.84
C VAL A 42 9.64 26.01 20.44
N LEU A 43 10.78 26.01 19.72
CA LEU A 43 10.87 25.46 18.37
C LEU A 43 10.85 23.93 18.34
N PHE A 44 11.20 23.26 19.44
CA PHE A 44 11.11 21.80 19.55
C PHE A 44 9.69 21.28 19.75
N TYR A 45 8.71 22.16 19.91
CA TYR A 45 7.32 21.80 20.10
C TYR A 45 6.49 22.43 19.00
N GLN A 46 5.96 21.58 18.12
CA GLN A 46 5.24 22.01 16.93
C GLN A 46 3.84 21.43 16.98
N LEU A 47 2.85 22.27 17.32
CA LEU A 47 1.44 21.87 17.32
C LEU A 47 0.86 22.08 15.94
N ILE A 48 0.32 21.02 15.34
CA ILE A 48 -0.15 21.00 13.97
C ILE A 48 -1.63 20.73 13.97
N ASP A 49 -2.42 21.64 13.40
CA ASP A 49 -3.83 21.39 13.12
C ASP A 49 -3.92 20.46 11.90
N THR A 50 -4.45 19.26 12.09
CA THR A 50 -4.49 18.23 11.04
C THR A 50 -5.46 18.55 9.90
N SER A 51 -6.33 19.56 10.07
CA SER A 51 -7.28 19.99 9.04
C SER A 51 -6.71 21.06 8.12
N THR A 52 -5.84 21.92 8.65
CA THR A 52 -5.27 23.06 7.92
C THR A 52 -3.78 22.90 7.64
N ASN A 53 -3.12 21.93 8.27
CA ASN A 53 -1.67 21.75 8.30
C ASN A 53 -0.91 22.98 8.86
N ALA A 54 -1.61 23.85 9.60
CA ALA A 54 -1.00 25.02 10.21
C ALA A 54 -0.16 24.61 11.43
N ILE A 55 1.09 25.07 11.45
CA ILE A 55 2.02 24.82 12.56
C ILE A 55 2.01 26.01 13.52
N ALA A 56 1.69 25.77 14.78
CA ALA A 56 1.77 26.71 15.88
C ALA A 56 2.82 26.26 16.90
N ASN A 57 3.79 27.12 17.20
CA ASN A 57 4.72 26.92 18.30
C ASN A 57 4.15 27.55 19.59
N PRO A 58 4.46 27.02 20.78
CA PRO A 58 4.14 27.66 22.05
C PRO A 58 4.72 29.09 22.12
N LEU A 59 4.02 29.97 22.82
CA LEU A 59 4.53 31.31 23.14
C LEU A 59 5.69 31.22 24.15
N THR A 60 5.57 30.32 25.13
CA THR A 60 6.59 30.02 26.13
C THR A 60 6.58 28.54 26.47
N VAL A 61 7.73 28.01 26.85
CA VAL A 61 7.87 26.71 27.51
C VAL A 61 8.55 26.93 28.86
N SER A 62 8.03 26.31 29.91
CA SER A 62 8.64 26.29 31.24
C SER A 62 8.97 24.85 31.59
N TYR A 63 10.23 24.55 31.90
CA TYR A 63 10.65 23.20 32.26
C TYR A 63 10.88 23.05 33.77
N ASP A 64 10.19 22.10 34.40
CA ASP A 64 10.39 21.72 35.79
C ASP A 64 11.20 20.41 35.86
N VAL A 65 12.47 20.53 36.23
CA VAL A 65 13.40 19.40 36.38
C VAL A 65 13.03 18.43 37.51
N ALA A 66 12.29 18.88 38.54
CA ALA A 66 11.89 18.01 39.64
C ALA A 66 10.75 17.08 39.23
N GLN A 67 9.90 17.53 38.29
CA GLN A 67 8.80 16.76 37.73
C GLN A 67 9.10 16.15 36.36
N ASN A 68 10.28 16.44 35.79
CA ASN A 68 10.62 16.15 34.39
C ASN A 68 9.50 16.59 33.43
N LYS A 69 9.00 17.81 33.60
CA LYS A 69 7.78 18.30 32.93
C LYS A 69 8.02 19.61 32.20
N ALA A 70 7.66 19.68 30.92
CA ALA A 70 7.58 20.93 30.16
C ALA A 70 6.12 21.40 30.05
N VAL A 71 5.85 22.63 30.48
CA VAL A 71 4.54 23.29 30.33
C VAL A 71 4.59 24.20 29.10
N LEU A 72 3.90 23.79 28.05
CA LEU A 72 3.76 24.52 26.79
C LEU A 72 2.60 25.51 26.93
N THR A 73 2.84 26.81 26.78
CA THR A 73 1.76 27.83 26.84
C THR A 73 1.59 28.51 25.49
N PHE A 74 0.41 28.43 24.91
CA PHE A 74 0.05 29.05 23.63
C PHE A 74 -0.57 30.44 23.83
N ALA A 75 -0.46 31.27 22.80
CA ALA A 75 -0.95 32.66 22.84
C ALA A 75 -2.48 32.78 22.92
N ALA A 76 -3.20 31.74 22.54
CA ALA A 76 -4.65 31.63 22.60
C ALA A 76 -5.04 30.19 23.00
N ASP A 77 -6.29 30.02 23.41
CA ASP A 77 -6.87 28.70 23.67
C ASP A 77 -6.78 27.83 22.41
N ILE A 78 -6.48 26.54 22.61
CA ILE A 78 -6.43 25.56 21.53
C ILE A 78 -7.87 25.28 21.09
N ALA A 79 -8.22 25.71 19.87
CA ALA A 79 -9.57 25.60 19.33
C ALA A 79 -9.98 24.13 19.14
N ASP A 80 -11.29 23.88 19.00
CA ASP A 80 -11.82 22.55 18.72
C ASP A 80 -11.24 21.98 17.43
N GLY A 81 -10.76 20.74 17.45
CA GLY A 81 -10.10 20.10 16.32
C GLY A 81 -9.29 18.86 16.68
N THR A 82 -8.67 18.25 15.68
CA THR A 82 -7.66 17.21 15.86
C THR A 82 -6.29 17.82 15.64
N TYR A 83 -5.38 17.53 16.55
CA TYR A 83 -4.03 18.08 16.54
C TYR A 83 -2.99 17.00 16.58
N HIS A 84 -1.85 17.31 15.97
CA HIS A 84 -0.63 16.53 15.98
C HIS A 84 0.47 17.38 16.62
N LEU A 85 0.97 16.98 17.78
CA LEU A 85 2.11 17.60 18.44
C LEU A 85 3.39 16.83 18.10
N ARG A 86 4.32 17.49 17.42
CA ARG A 86 5.68 17.00 17.21
C ARG A 86 6.59 17.55 18.30
N ILE A 87 7.42 16.69 18.86
CA ILE A 87 8.37 17.02 19.92
C ILE A 87 9.77 16.58 19.51
N GLY A 88 10.78 17.42 19.76
CA GLY A 88 12.18 16.96 19.79
C GLY A 88 13.08 17.50 18.69
N GLU A 89 12.55 18.00 17.57
CA GLU A 89 13.36 18.56 16.47
C GLU A 89 12.99 19.99 16.08
N LEU A 90 13.96 20.72 15.50
CA LEU A 90 13.76 22.08 14.97
C LEU A 90 13.15 22.08 13.56
N ASP A 91 13.38 21.02 12.79
CA ASP A 91 12.93 20.94 11.41
C ASP A 91 11.40 20.84 11.37
N LYS A 92 10.81 21.55 10.40
CA LYS A 92 9.36 21.63 10.26
C LYS A 92 8.91 20.66 9.16
N PRO A 93 7.78 19.96 9.36
CA PRO A 93 7.23 19.15 8.28
C PRO A 93 6.79 20.08 7.16
N ASP A 94 7.00 19.63 5.92
CA ASP A 94 6.57 20.35 4.73
C ASP A 94 5.18 19.84 4.32
N PHE A 95 4.19 20.71 4.39
CA PHE A 95 2.82 20.43 3.97
C PHE A 95 2.46 21.18 2.68
N ALA A 96 3.46 21.73 1.98
CA ALA A 96 3.23 22.30 0.66
C ALA A 96 2.65 21.23 -0.26
N THR A 97 1.71 21.62 -1.11
CA THR A 97 1.22 20.75 -2.17
C THR A 97 2.38 20.30 -3.04
N SER A 98 2.35 19.07 -3.52
CA SER A 98 3.36 18.53 -4.43
C SER A 98 3.62 19.49 -5.59
N SER A 99 4.90 19.68 -5.91
CA SER A 99 5.33 20.39 -7.09
C SER A 99 5.11 19.47 -8.29
N VAL A 100 4.01 19.70 -9.03
CA VAL A 100 3.71 18.94 -10.23
C VAL A 100 4.62 19.41 -11.36
N VAL A 101 5.49 18.51 -11.80
CA VAL A 101 6.44 18.74 -12.88
C VAL A 101 5.88 18.15 -14.18
N SER A 102 6.00 18.90 -15.27
CA SER A 102 5.65 18.43 -16.60
C SER A 102 6.92 18.19 -17.40
N VAL A 103 7.14 16.94 -17.79
CA VAL A 103 8.19 16.56 -18.73
C VAL A 103 7.68 16.88 -20.14
N ALA A 104 8.51 17.57 -20.92
CA ALA A 104 8.06 18.22 -22.17
C ALA A 104 8.04 17.29 -23.38
N ASP A 105 8.89 16.28 -23.37
CA ASP A 105 9.02 15.23 -24.37
C ASP A 105 9.51 13.94 -23.71
N ASP A 106 9.34 12.84 -24.43
CA ASP A 106 9.66 11.47 -24.02
C ASP A 106 11.10 11.07 -24.41
N ASP A 107 11.93 12.06 -24.79
CA ASP A 107 13.33 11.84 -25.19
C ASP A 107 14.24 11.75 -23.94
N ASN A 108 13.78 11.10 -22.86
CA ASN A 108 14.43 11.09 -21.54
C ASN A 108 15.13 9.74 -21.22
N SER A 109 15.38 8.88 -22.21
CA SER A 109 15.78 7.46 -22.02
C SER A 109 17.25 7.16 -21.70
N SER A 110 18.09 8.18 -21.45
CA SER A 110 19.54 8.00 -21.21
C SER A 110 20.13 9.01 -20.23
N PHE A 111 21.29 8.75 -19.65
CA PHE A 111 21.95 9.69 -18.72
C PHE A 111 22.22 11.07 -19.31
N ASP A 112 22.41 11.16 -20.63
CA ASP A 112 22.68 12.41 -21.34
C ASP A 112 21.38 13.20 -21.63
N THR A 113 20.24 12.50 -21.68
CA THR A 113 18.94 13.09 -22.02
C THR A 113 17.94 13.09 -20.85
N ALA A 114 18.33 12.53 -19.70
CA ALA A 114 17.52 12.46 -18.49
C ALA A 114 16.92 13.83 -18.12
N PHE A 115 15.65 13.83 -17.75
CA PHE A 115 14.97 15.06 -17.36
C PHE A 115 15.50 15.56 -16.01
N ASP A 116 16.06 16.77 -15.98
CA ASP A 116 16.69 17.34 -14.79
C ASP A 116 15.66 17.99 -13.86
N LEU A 117 15.41 17.33 -12.71
CA LEU A 117 14.54 17.81 -11.65
C LEU A 117 15.23 18.87 -10.77
N GLY A 118 16.53 19.10 -10.95
CA GLY A 118 17.33 20.01 -10.15
C GLY A 118 17.64 19.47 -8.76
N ILE A 119 17.71 20.38 -7.78
CA ILE A 119 18.01 20.04 -6.39
C ILE A 119 16.70 19.66 -5.69
N LEU A 120 16.66 18.45 -5.10
CA LEU A 120 15.52 18.07 -4.29
C LEU A 120 15.46 18.89 -2.99
N THR A 121 14.25 19.27 -2.62
CA THR A 121 13.94 19.94 -1.36
C THR A 121 12.98 19.07 -0.55
N THR A 122 12.48 19.57 0.58
CA THR A 122 11.46 18.88 1.38
C THR A 122 10.09 18.82 0.71
N GLN A 123 9.84 19.65 -0.30
CA GLN A 123 8.60 19.62 -1.06
C GLN A 123 8.59 18.40 -2.00
N THR A 124 7.53 17.59 -1.91
CA THR A 124 7.28 16.46 -2.82
C THR A 124 7.29 16.92 -4.28
N ILE A 125 8.00 16.20 -5.13
CA ILE A 125 7.90 16.34 -6.59
C ILE A 125 6.95 15.26 -7.08
N GLN A 126 5.97 15.66 -7.88
CA GLN A 126 5.04 14.74 -8.53
C GLN A 126 5.18 14.84 -10.05
N ILE A 127 5.35 13.71 -10.71
CA ILE A 127 5.46 13.60 -12.16
C ILE A 127 4.34 12.69 -12.64
N ASN A 128 3.71 13.03 -13.76
CA ASN A 128 2.66 12.21 -14.37
C ASN A 128 3.03 11.94 -15.82
N GLU A 129 3.36 10.70 -16.12
CA GLU A 129 3.89 10.25 -17.40
C GLU A 129 3.26 8.90 -17.79
N ALA A 130 3.78 8.28 -18.83
CA ALA A 130 3.35 6.97 -19.28
C ALA A 130 4.53 6.24 -19.91
N ILE A 131 4.66 4.96 -19.61
CA ILE A 131 5.49 4.06 -20.40
C ILE A 131 4.76 3.81 -21.71
N THR A 132 5.36 4.22 -22.82
CA THR A 132 4.78 4.15 -24.16
C THR A 132 5.72 3.49 -25.19
N PRO A 133 5.18 2.98 -26.31
CA PRO A 133 6.02 2.35 -27.33
C PRO A 133 6.93 3.36 -28.03
N GLN A 134 8.26 3.14 -27.96
CA GLN A 134 9.24 3.99 -28.62
C GLN A 134 9.45 3.61 -30.09
N ALA A 135 9.70 4.60 -30.95
CA ALA A 135 9.68 4.44 -32.42
C ALA A 135 10.91 3.71 -33.03
N ILE A 136 11.75 3.08 -32.21
CA ILE A 136 12.93 2.34 -32.65
C ILE A 136 12.53 0.97 -33.20
N ALA A 137 12.82 0.73 -34.48
CA ALA A 137 12.48 -0.53 -35.13
C ALA A 137 13.31 -1.71 -34.59
N GLN A 138 12.63 -2.70 -34.02
CA GLN A 138 13.21 -3.92 -33.48
C GLN A 138 13.16 -5.05 -34.52
N PRO A 139 14.19 -5.93 -34.57
CA PRO A 139 14.15 -7.10 -35.44
C PRO A 139 13.00 -8.03 -35.05
N GLN A 140 12.48 -8.76 -36.03
CA GLN A 140 11.48 -9.79 -35.77
C GLN A 140 12.11 -10.94 -34.95
N LEU A 141 11.39 -11.43 -33.94
CA LEU A 141 11.82 -12.58 -33.15
C LEU A 141 11.84 -13.88 -33.98
N PRO A 142 12.59 -14.91 -33.55
CA PRO A 142 12.53 -16.24 -34.17
C PRO A 142 11.15 -16.90 -33.96
N GLY A 143 10.88 -17.98 -34.69
CA GLY A 143 9.64 -18.76 -34.63
C GLY A 143 8.70 -18.58 -35.82
N GLY A 144 9.10 -17.82 -36.86
CA GLY A 144 8.32 -17.69 -38.09
C GLY A 144 8.35 -18.98 -38.93
N ASN A 145 7.29 -19.29 -39.68
CA ASN A 145 7.33 -20.45 -40.58
C ASN A 145 8.40 -20.29 -41.68
N ASP A 146 8.80 -19.05 -41.99
CA ASP A 146 9.82 -18.73 -42.98
C ASP A 146 11.25 -18.68 -42.41
N GLU A 147 11.45 -19.09 -41.14
CA GLU A 147 12.78 -19.07 -40.53
C GLU A 147 13.70 -20.19 -41.05
N PRO A 148 15.02 -19.93 -41.16
CA PRO A 148 15.97 -20.97 -41.52
C PRO A 148 15.97 -22.13 -40.51
N GLY A 149 15.59 -23.32 -40.97
CA GLY A 149 15.52 -24.51 -40.12
C GLY A 149 14.09 -24.93 -39.75
N HIS A 150 13.07 -24.12 -40.08
CA HIS A 150 11.68 -24.53 -39.98
C HIS A 150 11.41 -25.74 -40.89
N ARG A 151 10.73 -26.75 -40.33
CA ARG A 151 10.36 -27.95 -41.08
C ARG A 151 8.99 -27.77 -41.70
N GLU A 152 8.98 -27.41 -42.98
CA GLU A 152 7.74 -27.30 -43.75
C GLU A 152 7.05 -28.67 -43.93
N ILE A 153 5.81 -28.77 -43.47
CA ILE A 153 4.92 -29.93 -43.66
C ILE A 153 3.60 -29.48 -44.28
N THR A 154 3.12 -30.23 -45.27
CA THR A 154 2.04 -29.78 -46.17
C THR A 154 0.66 -29.59 -45.53
N ILE A 155 0.46 -30.01 -44.27
CA ILE A 155 -0.84 -30.04 -43.60
C ILE A 155 -0.95 -29.08 -42.41
N GLU A 156 0.14 -28.41 -42.06
CA GLU A 156 0.27 -27.74 -40.77
C GLU A 156 1.18 -26.52 -40.88
N GLN A 157 0.85 -25.49 -40.12
CA GLN A 157 1.61 -24.25 -39.98
C GLN A 157 1.59 -23.92 -38.49
N HIS A 158 2.76 -23.71 -37.89
CA HIS A 158 2.87 -23.55 -36.43
C HIS A 158 2.35 -22.20 -35.98
N ILE A 159 2.45 -21.18 -36.83
CA ILE A 159 1.84 -19.85 -36.63
C ILE A 159 1.44 -19.23 -37.98
N GLY A 160 0.85 -18.03 -37.98
CA GLY A 160 0.56 -17.26 -39.21
C GLY A 160 1.59 -16.18 -39.58
N ALA A 161 2.55 -15.87 -38.69
CA ALA A 161 3.49 -14.77 -38.87
C ALA A 161 4.68 -15.15 -39.77
N THR A 162 5.10 -14.23 -40.65
CA THR A 162 6.24 -14.39 -41.58
C THR A 162 7.01 -13.07 -41.75
N GLY A 163 8.23 -13.16 -42.28
CA GLY A 163 9.08 -12.04 -42.68
C GLY A 163 10.12 -11.65 -41.64
N THR A 164 11.14 -10.90 -42.09
CA THR A 164 12.29 -10.48 -41.27
C THR A 164 12.46 -8.95 -41.18
N THR A 165 11.50 -8.19 -41.71
CA THR A 165 11.57 -6.71 -41.70
C THR A 165 11.40 -6.19 -40.27
N PRO A 166 12.36 -5.41 -39.73
CA PRO A 166 12.20 -4.80 -38.42
C PRO A 166 10.93 -3.93 -38.34
N SER A 167 10.27 -3.92 -37.18
CA SER A 167 9.08 -3.11 -36.92
C SER A 167 9.23 -2.36 -35.60
N ALA A 168 8.69 -1.14 -35.54
CA ALA A 168 8.58 -0.44 -34.27
C ALA A 168 7.64 -1.21 -33.32
N PRO A 169 7.94 -1.22 -32.01
CA PRO A 169 7.00 -1.64 -30.98
C PRO A 169 5.64 -0.95 -31.12
N GLY A 170 4.58 -1.67 -30.77
CA GLY A 170 3.25 -1.12 -30.57
C GLY A 170 2.87 -1.19 -29.10
N ALA A 171 1.70 -0.64 -28.76
CA ALA A 171 1.15 -0.74 -27.41
C ALA A 171 0.91 -2.22 -27.05
N ILE A 172 1.10 -2.56 -25.77
CA ILE A 172 0.84 -3.89 -25.25
C ILE A 172 -0.65 -4.19 -25.37
N PRO A 173 -1.06 -5.20 -26.16
CA PRO A 173 -2.46 -5.54 -26.35
C PRO A 173 -3.05 -6.18 -25.09
N THR A 174 -4.24 -5.75 -24.70
CA THR A 174 -5.06 -6.44 -23.69
C THR A 174 -5.92 -7.53 -24.33
N ILE A 175 -5.69 -8.77 -23.93
CA ILE A 175 -6.52 -9.93 -24.25
C ILE A 175 -7.61 -10.08 -23.19
N THR A 176 -8.86 -10.00 -23.63
CA THR A 176 -10.01 -10.25 -22.73
C THR A 176 -10.49 -11.69 -22.85
N PHE A 177 -10.82 -12.32 -21.73
CA PHE A 177 -11.51 -13.61 -21.69
C PHE A 177 -12.70 -13.58 -20.72
N SER A 178 -13.62 -14.53 -20.87
CA SER A 178 -14.77 -14.67 -19.97
C SER A 178 -15.21 -16.12 -19.80
N PHE A 179 -16.03 -16.36 -18.78
CA PHE A 179 -16.72 -17.63 -18.54
C PHE A 179 -18.21 -17.47 -18.84
N PRO A 180 -18.63 -17.55 -20.13
CA PRO A 180 -20.02 -17.27 -20.49
C PRO A 180 -20.94 -18.35 -19.91
N GLU A 181 -22.13 -17.97 -19.45
CA GLU A 181 -23.15 -18.91 -18.96
C GLU A 181 -23.64 -19.84 -20.08
N THR A 182 -23.77 -19.30 -21.29
CA THR A 182 -24.16 -20.03 -22.50
C THR A 182 -23.18 -19.74 -23.64
N TYR A 183 -22.90 -20.73 -24.48
CA TYR A 183 -21.84 -20.61 -25.51
C TYR A 183 -22.27 -21.06 -26.90
N GLY A 184 -23.56 -21.38 -27.10
CA GLY A 184 -24.09 -21.76 -28.40
C GLY A 184 -25.37 -22.58 -28.29
N THR A 185 -25.70 -23.26 -29.39
CA THR A 185 -26.81 -24.20 -29.45
C THR A 185 -26.37 -25.53 -30.05
N ASP A 186 -27.00 -26.62 -29.63
CA ASP A 186 -26.79 -27.93 -30.24
C ASP A 186 -27.44 -28.04 -31.64
N LEU A 187 -27.29 -29.22 -32.26
CA LEU A 187 -27.87 -29.52 -33.58
C LEU A 187 -29.41 -29.47 -33.62
N PHE A 188 -30.07 -29.49 -32.47
CA PHE A 188 -31.52 -29.45 -32.32
C PHE A 188 -32.02 -28.05 -31.90
N GLY A 189 -31.13 -27.08 -31.77
CA GLY A 189 -31.44 -25.70 -31.37
C GLY A 189 -31.60 -25.50 -29.86
N ASN A 190 -31.20 -26.48 -29.03
CA ASN A 190 -31.19 -26.31 -27.58
C ASN A 190 -30.00 -25.46 -27.16
N ILE A 191 -30.21 -24.57 -26.17
CA ILE A 191 -29.15 -23.75 -25.60
C ILE A 191 -28.16 -24.64 -24.85
N LEU A 192 -26.87 -24.42 -25.09
CA LEU A 192 -25.78 -25.08 -24.39
C LEU A 192 -25.29 -24.20 -23.24
N TYR A 193 -25.20 -24.80 -22.05
CA TYR A 193 -24.73 -24.14 -20.82
C TYR A 193 -23.30 -24.57 -20.51
N ASN A 194 -22.49 -23.63 -20.07
CA ASN A 194 -21.09 -23.88 -19.73
C ASN A 194 -20.99 -24.72 -18.45
N GLU A 195 -20.38 -25.90 -18.56
CA GLU A 195 -20.19 -26.86 -17.47
C GLU A 195 -18.87 -26.64 -16.71
N ILE A 196 -18.17 -25.52 -16.96
CA ILE A 196 -16.89 -25.22 -16.35
C ILE A 196 -16.99 -25.10 -14.82
N THR A 197 -16.08 -25.78 -14.11
CA THR A 197 -16.04 -25.75 -12.64
C THR A 197 -15.21 -24.58 -12.11
N GLU A 198 -15.38 -24.20 -10.84
CA GLU A 198 -14.54 -23.16 -10.22
C GLU A 198 -13.05 -23.51 -10.25
N ASN A 199 -12.69 -24.79 -10.12
CA ASN A 199 -11.29 -25.19 -10.22
C ASN A 199 -10.75 -25.01 -11.65
N GLN A 200 -11.57 -25.30 -12.66
CA GLN A 200 -11.22 -25.07 -14.08
C GLN A 200 -11.12 -23.58 -14.43
N LYS A 201 -11.98 -22.73 -13.84
CA LYS A 201 -11.82 -21.27 -13.93
C LYS A 201 -10.49 -20.82 -13.33
N GLN A 202 -10.10 -21.37 -12.18
CA GLN A 202 -8.79 -21.08 -11.61
C GLN A 202 -7.64 -21.56 -12.51
N ARG A 203 -7.72 -22.77 -13.07
CA ARG A 203 -6.74 -23.28 -14.04
C ARG A 203 -6.62 -22.37 -15.28
N THR A 204 -7.73 -21.79 -15.72
CA THR A 204 -7.75 -20.84 -16.85
C THR A 204 -6.95 -19.58 -16.53
N ARG A 205 -7.14 -19.00 -15.33
CA ARG A 205 -6.41 -17.82 -14.88
C ARG A 205 -4.90 -18.08 -14.87
N GLU A 206 -4.49 -19.22 -14.33
CA GLU A 206 -3.08 -19.63 -14.31
C GLU A 206 -2.50 -19.80 -15.73
N ILE A 207 -3.26 -20.34 -16.68
CA ILE A 207 -2.82 -20.45 -18.08
C ILE A 207 -2.57 -19.06 -18.68
N PHE A 208 -3.50 -18.13 -18.48
CA PHE A 208 -3.36 -16.77 -18.97
C PHE A 208 -2.23 -16.02 -18.29
N GLU A 209 -2.05 -16.19 -16.99
CA GLU A 209 -0.92 -15.63 -16.21
C GLU A 209 0.43 -16.13 -16.75
N ILE A 210 0.54 -17.42 -17.09
CA ILE A 210 1.74 -17.97 -17.71
C ILE A 210 1.99 -17.34 -19.09
N TYR A 211 0.95 -17.15 -19.91
CA TYR A 211 1.11 -16.51 -21.21
C TYR A 211 1.48 -15.03 -21.09
N SER A 212 0.80 -14.24 -20.24
CA SER A 212 1.12 -12.82 -20.02
C SER A 212 2.53 -12.65 -19.45
N TYR A 213 2.93 -13.51 -18.51
CA TYR A 213 4.29 -13.49 -18.00
C TYR A 213 5.34 -13.74 -19.08
N LEU A 214 5.07 -14.53 -20.11
CA LEU A 214 6.08 -14.92 -21.11
C LEU A 214 6.06 -14.07 -22.38
N THR A 215 5.10 -13.16 -22.52
CA THR A 215 4.82 -12.43 -23.77
C THR A 215 4.53 -10.95 -23.51
N GLY A 216 4.40 -10.15 -24.56
CA GLY A 216 3.93 -8.77 -24.45
C GLY A 216 2.41 -8.69 -24.59
N ILE A 217 1.65 -9.37 -23.74
CA ILE A 217 0.19 -9.24 -23.67
C ILE A 217 -0.25 -8.98 -22.23
N GLU A 218 -1.24 -8.13 -22.09
CA GLU A 218 -2.03 -8.02 -20.86
C GLU A 218 -3.23 -8.95 -20.94
N VAL A 219 -3.70 -9.47 -19.80
CA VAL A 219 -4.91 -10.31 -19.77
C VAL A 219 -5.92 -9.82 -18.75
N GLN A 220 -7.18 -9.73 -19.18
CA GLN A 220 -8.29 -9.31 -18.33
C GLN A 220 -9.46 -10.31 -18.37
N GLU A 221 -9.85 -10.82 -17.20
CA GLU A 221 -11.12 -11.51 -17.04
C GLU A 221 -12.27 -10.48 -17.07
N ALA A 222 -13.27 -10.70 -17.92
CA ALA A 222 -14.46 -9.89 -18.00
C ALA A 222 -15.72 -10.71 -17.69
N ALA A 223 -16.77 -10.02 -17.22
CA ALA A 223 -18.07 -10.65 -16.98
C ALA A 223 -18.72 -11.19 -18.28
N SER A 224 -18.39 -10.61 -19.43
CA SER A 224 -18.83 -11.06 -20.76
C SER A 224 -17.94 -10.47 -21.86
N GLY A 225 -17.89 -11.12 -23.02
CA GLY A 225 -17.04 -10.72 -24.14
C GLY A 225 -15.67 -11.41 -24.14
N GLY A 226 -14.79 -11.01 -25.06
CA GLY A 226 -13.50 -11.66 -25.23
C GLY A 226 -13.61 -13.14 -25.65
N THR A 227 -12.53 -13.89 -25.45
CA THR A 227 -12.51 -15.33 -25.66
C THR A 227 -13.33 -16.04 -24.58
N GLY A 228 -14.39 -16.74 -24.99
CA GLY A 228 -15.16 -17.57 -24.06
C GLY A 228 -14.44 -18.88 -23.74
N ILE A 229 -14.25 -19.16 -22.45
CA ILE A 229 -13.62 -20.40 -21.96
C ILE A 229 -14.70 -21.33 -21.40
N VAL A 230 -14.81 -22.52 -22.00
CA VAL A 230 -15.99 -23.38 -21.84
C VAL A 230 -15.58 -24.82 -21.59
N THR A 231 -16.29 -25.50 -20.68
CA THR A 231 -16.37 -26.97 -20.67
C THR A 231 -17.75 -27.36 -21.20
N GLY A 232 -17.82 -28.19 -22.25
CA GLY A 232 -19.10 -28.58 -22.86
C GLY A 232 -18.98 -29.30 -24.22
N ASP A 233 -20.06 -29.30 -25.00
CA ASP A 233 -20.15 -29.97 -26.30
C ASP A 233 -19.35 -29.23 -27.37
N ILE A 234 -18.24 -29.84 -27.79
CA ILE A 234 -17.34 -29.36 -28.85
C ILE A 234 -18.03 -29.16 -30.21
N ARG A 235 -19.21 -29.76 -30.42
CA ARG A 235 -19.99 -29.57 -31.65
C ARG A 235 -20.61 -28.18 -31.78
N ALA A 236 -20.54 -27.35 -30.73
CA ALA A 236 -20.83 -25.93 -30.80
C ALA A 236 -19.86 -25.18 -31.73
N VAL A 237 -18.62 -25.68 -31.87
CA VAL A 237 -17.59 -25.11 -32.76
C VAL A 237 -17.56 -25.84 -34.10
N ASP A 238 -17.52 -27.18 -34.09
CA ASP A 238 -17.65 -27.99 -35.32
C ASP A 238 -18.79 -29.01 -35.21
N ARG A 239 -19.91 -28.71 -35.87
CA ARG A 239 -21.12 -29.55 -35.92
C ARG A 239 -20.91 -31.00 -36.40
N PHE A 240 -19.81 -31.31 -37.09
CA PHE A 240 -19.54 -32.63 -37.65
C PHE A 240 -18.51 -33.44 -36.86
N ILE A 241 -17.86 -32.83 -35.86
CA ILE A 241 -16.87 -33.56 -35.07
C ILE A 241 -17.54 -34.67 -34.24
N PRO A 242 -17.02 -35.92 -34.27
CA PRO A 242 -17.53 -36.96 -33.40
C PRO A 242 -17.34 -36.56 -31.92
N PRO A 243 -18.31 -36.80 -31.03
CA PRO A 243 -18.29 -36.26 -29.66
C PRO A 243 -17.10 -36.68 -28.78
N LEU A 244 -16.37 -37.73 -29.15
CA LEU A 244 -15.21 -38.24 -28.39
C LEU A 244 -13.92 -38.18 -29.23
N ALA A 245 -13.92 -37.48 -30.36
CA ALA A 245 -12.76 -37.43 -31.26
C ALA A 245 -11.67 -36.47 -30.80
N ALA A 246 -12.00 -35.48 -29.97
CA ALA A 246 -11.08 -34.46 -29.50
C ALA A 246 -11.28 -34.16 -28.01
N GLY A 247 -10.18 -33.80 -27.34
CA GLY A 247 -10.19 -33.33 -25.96
C GLY A 247 -10.74 -31.91 -25.84
N GLY A 248 -10.50 -31.07 -26.84
CA GLY A 248 -11.01 -29.71 -26.94
C GLY A 248 -11.05 -29.24 -28.40
N ILE A 249 -11.56 -28.03 -28.61
CA ILE A 249 -11.52 -27.32 -29.90
C ILE A 249 -11.60 -25.81 -29.70
N ALA A 250 -10.84 -25.07 -30.52
CA ALA A 250 -10.88 -23.61 -30.58
C ALA A 250 -11.47 -23.09 -31.91
N GLY A 251 -12.26 -22.02 -31.84
CA GLY A 251 -12.90 -21.39 -33.01
C GLY A 251 -13.56 -20.05 -32.72
N GLY A 252 -12.88 -19.19 -31.96
CA GLY A 252 -13.41 -17.93 -31.40
C GLY A 252 -13.88 -18.05 -29.94
N ILE A 253 -14.05 -19.28 -29.47
CA ILE A 253 -14.12 -19.71 -28.08
C ILE A 253 -13.17 -20.91 -27.92
N ALA A 254 -12.72 -21.19 -26.69
CA ALA A 254 -11.99 -22.42 -26.36
C ALA A 254 -12.95 -23.37 -25.61
N VAL A 255 -13.25 -24.52 -26.21
CA VAL A 255 -14.17 -25.51 -25.64
C VAL A 255 -13.42 -26.78 -25.27
N MET A 256 -13.33 -27.06 -23.98
CA MET A 256 -12.88 -28.34 -23.44
C MET A 256 -14.07 -29.31 -23.44
N ASN A 257 -13.87 -30.53 -23.91
CA ASN A 257 -14.96 -31.46 -24.19
C ASN A 257 -15.62 -31.99 -22.90
N GLY A 258 -16.87 -31.59 -22.64
CA GLY A 258 -17.68 -32.01 -21.50
C GLY A 258 -18.08 -33.49 -21.52
N ALA A 259 -17.91 -34.20 -22.64
CA ALA A 259 -18.14 -35.64 -22.72
C ALA A 259 -17.03 -36.48 -22.07
N LEU A 260 -15.91 -35.85 -21.67
CA LEU A 260 -14.77 -36.51 -21.03
C LEU A 260 -14.80 -36.34 -19.51
N ASP A 261 -14.32 -37.35 -18.80
CA ASP A 261 -14.11 -37.27 -17.35
C ASP A 261 -12.75 -36.61 -17.06
N TRP A 262 -12.82 -35.38 -16.54
CA TRP A 262 -11.65 -34.56 -16.23
C TRP A 262 -11.15 -34.73 -14.79
N GLY A 263 -11.79 -35.60 -14.00
CA GLY A 263 -11.53 -35.75 -12.57
C GLY A 263 -11.54 -34.41 -11.84
N ASP A 264 -10.60 -34.22 -10.91
CA ASP A 264 -10.50 -33.00 -10.10
C ASP A 264 -9.91 -31.81 -10.87
N SER A 265 -9.44 -31.98 -12.12
CA SER A 265 -8.79 -30.94 -12.92
C SER A 265 -7.60 -30.23 -12.23
N PRO A 266 -6.59 -30.96 -11.70
CA PRO A 266 -5.43 -30.33 -11.07
C PRO A 266 -4.54 -29.60 -12.09
N TYR A 267 -3.60 -28.77 -11.60
CA TYR A 267 -2.52 -28.22 -12.42
C TYR A 267 -1.78 -29.33 -13.18
N GLY A 268 -1.52 -29.12 -14.47
CA GLY A 268 -0.90 -30.14 -15.33
C GLY A 268 -1.76 -31.39 -15.60
N GLY A 269 -3.00 -31.45 -15.10
CA GLY A 269 -3.95 -32.52 -15.41
C GLY A 269 -4.51 -32.43 -16.83
N GLY A 270 -5.26 -33.44 -17.25
CA GLY A 270 -5.77 -33.53 -18.63
C GLY A 270 -6.55 -32.31 -19.09
N TRP A 271 -7.44 -31.76 -18.24
CA TRP A 271 -8.19 -30.56 -18.58
C TRP A 271 -7.28 -29.34 -18.73
N PHE A 272 -6.33 -29.15 -17.81
CA PHE A 272 -5.37 -28.04 -17.86
C PHE A 272 -4.55 -28.07 -19.15
N VAL A 273 -4.01 -29.23 -19.50
CA VAL A 273 -3.24 -29.44 -20.73
C VAL A 273 -4.06 -29.13 -21.98
N THR A 274 -5.28 -29.65 -22.06
CA THR A 274 -6.19 -29.37 -23.18
C THR A 274 -6.55 -27.89 -23.23
N ALA A 275 -6.89 -27.27 -22.11
CA ALA A 275 -7.20 -25.84 -22.06
C ALA A 275 -5.99 -24.98 -22.49
N PHE A 276 -4.77 -25.34 -22.07
CA PHE A 276 -3.55 -24.65 -22.47
C PHE A 276 -3.36 -24.65 -23.99
N HIS A 277 -3.62 -25.81 -24.62
CA HIS A 277 -3.60 -25.99 -26.07
C HIS A 277 -4.67 -25.15 -26.79
N GLU A 278 -5.93 -25.27 -26.38
CA GLU A 278 -7.03 -24.54 -27.03
C GLU A 278 -6.93 -23.02 -26.82
N ILE A 279 -6.50 -22.57 -25.64
CA ILE A 279 -6.22 -21.14 -25.40
C ILE A 279 -5.06 -20.68 -26.27
N GLY A 280 -4.01 -21.49 -26.44
CA GLY A 280 -2.91 -21.21 -27.38
C GLY A 280 -3.40 -20.94 -28.81
N HIS A 281 -4.37 -21.74 -29.29
CA HIS A 281 -5.03 -21.47 -30.57
C HIS A 281 -5.74 -20.11 -30.62
N THR A 282 -6.42 -19.71 -29.54
CA THR A 282 -7.08 -18.40 -29.48
C THR A 282 -6.09 -17.23 -29.46
N LEU A 283 -4.85 -17.47 -29.03
CA LEU A 283 -3.75 -16.51 -29.09
C LEU A 283 -2.97 -16.55 -30.44
N GLY A 284 -3.34 -17.44 -31.37
CA GLY A 284 -2.78 -17.49 -32.72
C GLY A 284 -1.74 -18.57 -32.96
N LEU A 285 -1.48 -19.45 -31.98
CA LEU A 285 -0.67 -20.64 -32.20
C LEU A 285 -1.44 -21.64 -33.08
N GLY A 286 -0.76 -22.24 -34.05
CA GLY A 286 -1.22 -23.40 -34.79
C GLY A 286 -0.80 -24.70 -34.08
N HIS A 287 -1.22 -25.83 -34.64
CA HIS A 287 -0.67 -27.11 -34.22
C HIS A 287 0.83 -27.16 -34.56
N SER A 288 1.59 -27.94 -33.77
CA SER A 288 2.96 -28.32 -34.10
C SER A 288 3.24 -29.79 -33.76
N TYR A 289 2.51 -30.71 -34.39
CA TYR A 289 2.55 -32.15 -34.15
C TYR A 289 3.89 -32.82 -34.45
N ASP A 290 4.76 -32.15 -35.19
CA ASP A 290 6.14 -32.57 -35.44
C ASP A 290 7.13 -32.12 -34.35
N LEU A 291 6.68 -31.34 -33.36
CA LEU A 291 7.47 -30.85 -32.22
C LEU A 291 6.96 -31.42 -30.88
N PRO A 292 7.85 -31.59 -29.88
CA PRO A 292 7.44 -31.94 -28.52
C PRO A 292 7.00 -30.68 -27.78
N SER A 293 5.77 -30.23 -28.04
CA SER A 293 5.21 -28.99 -27.51
C SER A 293 3.79 -29.19 -26.96
N VAL A 294 3.23 -28.17 -26.30
CA VAL A 294 1.81 -28.19 -25.91
C VAL A 294 0.91 -28.20 -27.14
N MET A 295 1.31 -27.49 -28.19
CA MET A 295 0.62 -27.51 -29.50
C MET A 295 0.87 -28.81 -30.30
N GLY A 296 1.67 -29.73 -29.77
CA GLY A 296 2.09 -30.97 -30.41
C GLY A 296 1.19 -32.18 -30.15
N SER A 297 1.51 -33.32 -30.79
CA SER A 297 0.70 -34.55 -30.72
C SER A 297 0.74 -35.23 -29.35
N SER A 298 1.69 -34.85 -28.48
CA SER A 298 1.86 -35.42 -27.14
C SER A 298 1.24 -34.57 -26.02
N GLY A 299 0.58 -33.45 -26.34
CA GLY A 299 -0.15 -32.64 -25.35
C GLY A 299 0.71 -32.24 -24.14
N GLY A 300 1.91 -31.71 -24.36
CA GLY A 300 2.79 -31.30 -23.25
C GLY A 300 3.55 -32.44 -22.54
N ASP A 301 3.50 -33.69 -23.01
CA ASP A 301 4.52 -34.69 -22.64
C ASP A 301 5.83 -34.36 -23.39
N VAL A 302 6.57 -33.37 -22.86
CA VAL A 302 7.83 -32.83 -23.42
C VAL A 302 9.03 -33.72 -23.07
N GLY A 303 8.82 -34.91 -22.49
CA GLY A 303 9.86 -35.83 -22.06
C GLY A 303 9.72 -37.20 -22.70
N GLY A 304 10.30 -37.41 -23.88
CA GLY A 304 10.25 -38.70 -24.57
C GLY A 304 10.59 -39.89 -23.64
N THR A 305 9.65 -40.83 -23.49
CA THR A 305 9.83 -42.16 -22.86
C THR A 305 10.42 -42.25 -21.43
N THR A 306 10.69 -41.12 -20.77
CA THR A 306 11.15 -41.06 -19.38
C THR A 306 10.20 -40.17 -18.59
N PRO A 307 9.69 -40.62 -17.42
CA PRO A 307 8.78 -39.81 -16.62
C PRO A 307 9.51 -38.58 -16.09
N GLY A 308 9.38 -37.46 -16.80
CA GLY A 308 9.75 -36.13 -16.37
C GLY A 308 8.49 -35.33 -16.07
N GLU A 309 8.61 -34.32 -15.20
CA GLU A 309 7.52 -33.38 -14.95
C GLU A 309 7.25 -32.57 -16.23
N PRO A 310 5.98 -32.40 -16.64
CA PRO A 310 5.65 -31.63 -17.84
C PRO A 310 6.00 -30.14 -17.62
N ILE A 311 6.52 -29.50 -18.67
CA ILE A 311 6.89 -28.07 -18.68
C ILE A 311 5.85 -27.32 -19.50
N PHE A 312 5.26 -26.29 -18.90
CA PHE A 312 4.21 -25.47 -19.54
C PHE A 312 4.63 -23.99 -19.57
N PRO A 313 4.60 -23.34 -20.74
CA PRO A 313 4.66 -23.93 -22.08
C PRO A 313 6.06 -24.52 -22.38
N SER A 314 6.20 -25.30 -23.45
CA SER A 314 7.54 -25.75 -23.89
C SER A 314 8.32 -24.60 -24.54
N ASN A 315 9.64 -24.74 -24.67
CA ASN A 315 10.46 -23.74 -25.38
C ASN A 315 10.03 -23.51 -26.84
N PHE A 316 9.42 -24.51 -27.49
CA PHE A 316 8.90 -24.38 -28.85
C PHE A 316 7.67 -23.46 -28.89
N ASP A 317 6.74 -23.66 -27.96
CA ASP A 317 5.57 -22.81 -27.81
C ASP A 317 5.99 -21.37 -27.44
N ILE A 318 6.96 -21.19 -26.53
CA ILE A 318 7.51 -19.87 -26.15
C ILE A 318 8.08 -19.14 -27.36
N THR A 319 8.82 -19.85 -28.22
CA THR A 319 9.43 -19.26 -29.43
C THR A 319 8.34 -18.77 -30.39
N HIS A 320 7.33 -19.60 -30.65
CA HIS A 320 6.23 -19.27 -31.54
C HIS A 320 5.32 -18.17 -30.98
N ILE A 321 4.97 -18.19 -29.70
CA ILE A 321 4.07 -17.19 -29.13
C ILE A 321 4.74 -15.82 -29.04
N ASN A 322 6.03 -15.75 -28.70
CA ASN A 322 6.78 -14.49 -28.71
C ASN A 322 6.94 -13.92 -30.12
N ARG A 323 6.88 -14.74 -31.18
CA ARG A 323 6.85 -14.24 -32.55
C ARG A 323 5.57 -13.44 -32.85
N ILE A 324 4.46 -13.83 -32.24
CA ILE A 324 3.13 -13.24 -32.46
C ILE A 324 2.87 -12.09 -31.49
N HIS A 325 3.22 -12.29 -30.21
CA HIS A 325 3.01 -11.35 -29.11
C HIS A 325 4.34 -11.03 -28.40
N PRO A 326 5.28 -10.37 -29.08
CA PRO A 326 6.59 -10.09 -28.49
C PRO A 326 6.47 -9.07 -27.35
N ALA A 327 7.22 -9.28 -26.27
CA ALA A 327 7.42 -8.28 -25.21
C ALA A 327 8.34 -7.16 -25.70
N LEU A 328 7.75 -6.09 -26.25
CA LEU A 328 8.46 -4.99 -26.89
C LEU A 328 8.26 -3.64 -26.22
N SER A 329 7.68 -3.59 -25.00
CA SER A 329 7.71 -2.35 -24.22
C SER A 329 9.18 -2.01 -23.96
N ASN A 330 9.60 -0.88 -24.48
CA ASN A 330 11.01 -0.48 -24.57
C ASN A 330 11.25 0.92 -24.01
N ASP A 331 10.23 1.50 -23.39
CA ASP A 331 10.35 2.84 -22.84
C ASP A 331 11.21 2.87 -21.60
N ILE A 332 11.90 3.99 -21.44
CA ILE A 332 12.69 4.31 -20.26
C ILE A 332 12.46 5.78 -19.95
N ASP A 333 11.76 6.05 -18.86
CA ASP A 333 11.71 7.40 -18.30
C ASP A 333 12.88 7.57 -17.33
N LEU A 334 13.85 8.43 -17.66
CA LEU A 334 14.97 8.73 -16.76
C LEU A 334 14.91 10.15 -16.24
N HIS A 335 14.91 10.29 -14.92
CA HIS A 335 14.98 11.58 -14.24
C HIS A 335 16.30 11.73 -13.50
N LYS A 336 16.87 12.94 -13.52
CA LYS A 336 18.09 13.29 -12.81
C LYS A 336 17.77 14.26 -11.67
N PHE A 337 18.42 14.09 -10.53
CA PHE A 337 18.31 15.05 -9.43
C PHE A 337 19.60 15.15 -8.61
N GLU A 338 19.71 16.22 -7.83
CA GLU A 338 20.82 16.48 -6.91
C GLU A 338 20.33 16.55 -5.46
N LEU A 339 21.08 15.91 -4.56
CA LEU A 339 20.96 16.04 -3.11
C LEU A 339 22.12 16.89 -2.58
N THR A 340 21.82 17.94 -1.84
CA THR A 340 22.85 18.82 -1.25
C THR A 340 23.31 18.38 0.14
N ALA A 341 22.60 17.43 0.75
CA ALA A 341 22.89 16.82 2.04
C ALA A 341 22.53 15.34 1.98
N SER A 342 22.97 14.56 2.96
CA SER A 342 22.43 13.23 3.19
C SER A 342 20.99 13.31 3.71
N GLY A 343 20.22 12.25 3.58
CA GLY A 343 18.84 12.20 4.05
C GLY A 343 18.05 11.00 3.54
N ARG A 344 16.82 10.86 4.03
CA ARG A 344 15.88 9.84 3.57
C ARG A 344 15.24 10.26 2.25
N PHE A 345 15.41 9.43 1.23
CA PHE A 345 14.80 9.55 -0.08
C PHE A 345 13.72 8.49 -0.24
N THR A 346 12.55 8.89 -0.73
CA THR A 346 11.53 7.94 -1.18
C THR A 346 11.07 8.27 -2.60
N ALA A 347 10.75 7.23 -3.36
CA ALA A 347 10.13 7.33 -4.67
C ALA A 347 9.05 6.27 -4.79
N GLU A 348 7.83 6.66 -5.14
CA GLU A 348 6.68 5.75 -5.30
C GLU A 348 6.05 5.94 -6.67
N VAL A 349 5.84 4.83 -7.38
CA VAL A 349 5.01 4.79 -8.59
C VAL A 349 3.59 4.42 -8.19
N THR A 350 2.60 5.09 -8.79
CA THR A 350 1.19 4.76 -8.70
C THR A 350 0.64 4.54 -10.11
N ALA A 351 0.35 3.28 -10.46
CA ALA A 351 -0.23 2.86 -11.72
C ALA A 351 -1.52 2.06 -11.49
N ASP A 352 -1.46 0.98 -10.71
CA ASP A 352 -2.61 0.12 -10.42
C ASP A 352 -3.68 0.86 -9.60
N ARG A 353 -3.23 1.69 -8.65
CA ARG A 353 -4.08 2.47 -7.73
C ARG A 353 -4.60 3.78 -8.32
N LEU A 354 -4.31 4.09 -9.58
CA LEU A 354 -4.87 5.28 -10.23
C LEU A 354 -6.42 5.22 -10.27
N PRO A 355 -7.12 6.38 -10.25
CA PRO A 355 -8.59 6.41 -10.35
C PRO A 355 -9.13 5.67 -11.59
N THR A 356 -8.34 5.66 -12.67
CA THR A 356 -8.47 4.72 -13.78
C THR A 356 -7.23 3.84 -13.78
N LYS A 357 -7.38 2.58 -13.37
CA LYS A 357 -6.29 1.60 -13.30
C LYS A 357 -5.45 1.60 -14.58
N SER A 358 -4.15 1.75 -14.41
CA SER A 358 -3.15 1.46 -15.44
C SER A 358 -2.72 -0.01 -15.31
N PHE A 359 -2.30 -0.63 -16.41
CA PHE A 359 -1.76 -1.99 -16.42
C PHE A 359 -0.23 -2.02 -16.34
N LEU A 360 0.41 -0.86 -16.16
CA LEU A 360 1.84 -0.79 -15.96
C LEU A 360 2.21 -1.51 -14.66
N ASP A 361 2.88 -2.65 -14.80
CA ASP A 361 3.75 -3.23 -13.78
C ASP A 361 5.13 -2.55 -13.89
N SER A 362 5.42 -1.72 -12.89
CA SER A 362 6.45 -0.69 -12.92
C SER A 362 7.74 -1.14 -12.26
N VAL A 363 8.88 -0.66 -12.74
CA VAL A 363 10.19 -0.91 -12.12
C VAL A 363 10.89 0.42 -11.88
N LEU A 364 11.30 0.66 -10.63
CA LEU A 364 12.20 1.75 -10.27
C LEU A 364 13.64 1.25 -10.22
N THR A 365 14.55 1.92 -10.93
CA THR A 365 16.00 1.70 -10.80
C THR A 365 16.71 3.01 -10.45
N LEU A 366 17.35 3.07 -9.28
CA LEU A 366 18.10 4.23 -8.82
C LEU A 366 19.59 4.05 -9.07
N TYR A 367 20.18 5.00 -9.78
CA TYR A 367 21.61 5.11 -10.03
C TYR A 367 22.22 6.25 -9.21
N ARG A 368 23.43 6.02 -8.71
CA ARG A 368 24.27 7.06 -8.11
C ARG A 368 25.41 7.41 -9.05
N GLU A 369 25.64 8.70 -9.29
CA GLU A 369 26.84 9.17 -9.99
C GLU A 369 28.03 9.27 -9.02
N ALA A 370 29.01 8.38 -9.20
CA ALA A 370 30.26 8.39 -8.46
C ALA A 370 31.26 9.41 -9.05
N PRO A 371 32.26 9.84 -8.26
CA PRO A 371 33.34 10.70 -8.75
C PRO A 371 33.99 10.14 -10.03
N GLY A 372 34.08 10.97 -11.07
CA GLY A 372 34.57 10.54 -12.39
C GLY A 372 33.47 10.19 -13.40
N GLY A 373 32.20 10.37 -13.05
CA GLY A 373 31.04 10.24 -13.95
C GLY A 373 30.57 8.80 -14.16
N VAL A 374 31.06 7.86 -13.36
CA VAL A 374 30.58 6.47 -13.38
C VAL A 374 29.25 6.41 -12.64
N ARG A 375 28.21 5.88 -13.28
CA ARG A 375 26.90 5.66 -12.64
C ARG A 375 26.73 4.19 -12.28
N GLU A 376 26.32 3.92 -11.06
CA GLU A 376 26.10 2.56 -10.55
C GLU A 376 24.68 2.42 -10.00
N ILE A 377 24.04 1.28 -10.24
CA ILE A 377 22.75 0.95 -9.63
C ILE A 377 22.98 0.75 -8.13
N ILE A 378 22.24 1.49 -7.30
CA ILE A 378 22.29 1.38 -5.84
C ILE A 378 21.00 0.78 -5.26
N ALA A 379 19.89 0.85 -6.01
CA ALA A 379 18.65 0.20 -5.64
C ALA A 379 17.79 -0.07 -6.88
N ARG A 380 16.99 -1.14 -6.82
CA ARG A 380 15.96 -1.46 -7.80
C ARG A 380 14.82 -2.17 -7.09
N ASN A 381 13.59 -1.82 -7.44
CA ASN A 381 12.40 -2.49 -6.95
C ASN A 381 11.28 -2.41 -7.99
N ASP A 382 10.52 -3.48 -8.13
CA ASP A 382 9.37 -3.64 -9.02
C ASP A 382 8.05 -3.81 -8.25
N ASP A 383 8.08 -4.27 -6.99
CA ASP A 383 6.87 -4.54 -6.20
C ASP A 383 6.81 -3.79 -4.86
N TYR A 384 5.65 -3.20 -4.53
CA TYR A 384 5.34 -2.71 -3.18
C TYR A 384 3.86 -2.84 -2.82
N PHE A 385 2.98 -2.20 -3.60
CA PHE A 385 1.53 -2.36 -3.45
C PHE A 385 0.96 -2.95 -4.73
N GLY A 386 0.90 -4.29 -4.79
CA GLY A 386 0.71 -4.95 -6.09
C GLY A 386 1.90 -4.61 -7.00
N GLU A 387 1.59 -4.22 -8.24
CA GLU A 387 2.53 -3.94 -9.34
C GLU A 387 3.14 -2.50 -9.31
N ASP A 388 2.83 -1.74 -8.24
CA ASP A 388 3.33 -0.39 -8.03
C ASP A 388 4.68 -0.43 -7.30
N ALA A 389 5.74 0.12 -7.91
CA ALA A 389 7.09 0.11 -7.36
C ALA A 389 7.34 1.21 -6.30
N PHE A 390 8.21 0.91 -5.33
CA PHE A 390 8.61 1.86 -4.27
C PHE A 390 10.10 1.72 -3.89
N LEU A 391 10.76 2.84 -3.58
CA LEU A 391 12.09 2.88 -2.99
C LEU A 391 12.09 3.73 -1.72
N ASP A 392 12.81 3.27 -0.68
CA ASP A 392 13.04 3.98 0.58
C ASP A 392 14.48 3.75 1.05
N LEU A 393 15.30 4.81 0.98
CA LEU A 393 16.75 4.73 1.16
C LEU A 393 17.26 5.96 1.88
N ASN A 394 18.27 5.80 2.74
CA ASN A 394 19.11 6.92 3.15
C ASN A 394 20.19 7.12 2.09
N LEU A 395 20.20 8.30 1.48
CA LEU A 395 21.15 8.71 0.45
C LEU A 395 22.10 9.76 1.00
N GLU A 396 23.29 9.84 0.41
CA GLU A 396 24.27 10.87 0.71
C GLU A 396 24.08 12.07 -0.24
N ALA A 397 24.75 13.18 0.04
CA ALA A 397 24.81 14.28 -0.92
C ALA A 397 25.44 13.80 -2.24
N GLY A 398 24.85 14.15 -3.38
CA GLY A 398 25.32 13.71 -4.70
C GLY A 398 24.31 13.86 -5.82
N THR A 399 24.68 13.38 -7.01
CA THR A 399 23.81 13.35 -8.18
C THR A 399 23.31 11.94 -8.43
N TYR A 400 22.02 11.83 -8.71
CA TYR A 400 21.30 10.57 -8.86
C TYR A 400 20.45 10.57 -10.12
N TYR A 401 20.16 9.37 -10.62
CA TYR A 401 19.24 9.15 -11.72
C TYR A 401 18.23 8.07 -11.35
N LEU A 402 16.95 8.34 -11.53
CA LEU A 402 15.86 7.42 -11.27
C LEU A 402 15.23 7.02 -12.59
N ALA A 403 15.32 5.74 -12.93
CA ALA A 403 14.70 5.16 -14.11
C ALA A 403 13.36 4.51 -13.75
N ILE A 404 12.36 4.74 -14.57
CA ILE A 404 11.06 4.09 -14.53
C ILE A 404 10.94 3.31 -15.84
N THR A 405 10.67 2.02 -15.72
CA THR A 405 10.47 1.11 -16.85
C THR A 405 9.34 0.14 -16.55
N SER A 406 8.92 -0.65 -17.53
CA SER A 406 8.07 -1.82 -17.28
C SER A 406 8.88 -3.04 -16.85
N VAL A 407 8.22 -3.97 -16.13
CA VAL A 407 8.73 -5.32 -15.86
C VAL A 407 9.29 -5.98 -17.12
N GLY A 408 10.50 -6.54 -17.01
CA GLY A 408 11.22 -7.16 -18.12
C GLY A 408 12.17 -6.20 -18.87
N ASN A 409 11.94 -4.89 -18.81
CA ASN A 409 12.87 -3.88 -19.34
C ASN A 409 13.88 -3.42 -18.28
N THR A 410 14.71 -4.33 -17.77
CA THR A 410 15.63 -4.05 -16.65
C THR A 410 17.11 -4.19 -17.00
N GLU A 411 17.41 -4.64 -18.23
CA GLU A 411 18.76 -4.89 -18.75
C GLU A 411 19.20 -3.86 -19.81
N PHE A 412 18.52 -2.71 -19.88
CA PHE A 412 18.87 -1.62 -20.79
C PHE A 412 20.21 -0.95 -20.44
N ASP A 413 20.82 -0.29 -21.43
CA ASP A 413 22.06 0.48 -21.26
C ASP A 413 21.74 1.98 -21.20
N PRO A 414 21.68 2.60 -20.01
CA PRO A 414 21.35 4.02 -19.85
C PRO A 414 22.41 4.99 -20.42
N THR A 415 23.53 4.48 -20.97
CA THR A 415 24.47 5.32 -21.74
C THR A 415 24.09 5.47 -23.21
N VAL A 416 23.07 4.72 -23.67
CA VAL A 416 22.57 4.72 -25.04
C VAL A 416 21.08 5.00 -24.99
N SER A 417 20.65 6.09 -25.62
CA SER A 417 19.22 6.41 -25.78
C SER A 417 18.47 5.26 -26.45
N ASP A 418 17.27 5.00 -25.95
CA ASP A 418 16.31 4.02 -26.46
C ASP A 418 16.86 2.59 -26.52
N SER A 419 17.73 2.26 -25.57
CA SER A 419 18.30 0.91 -25.42
C SER A 419 17.36 -0.08 -24.72
N GLY A 420 16.17 0.37 -24.32
CA GLY A 420 15.15 -0.45 -23.66
C GLY A 420 14.69 -1.62 -24.53
N TYR A 421 14.38 -2.74 -23.88
CA TYR A 421 13.89 -3.95 -24.54
C TYR A 421 13.31 -4.95 -23.53
N GLY A 422 12.32 -5.74 -23.95
CA GLY A 422 11.83 -6.89 -23.19
C GLY A 422 10.78 -6.56 -22.13
N GLY A 423 10.33 -5.31 -22.07
CA GLY A 423 9.21 -4.90 -21.24
C GLY A 423 7.91 -5.58 -21.65
N ARG A 424 7.12 -5.98 -20.67
CA ARG A 424 5.88 -6.75 -20.87
C ARG A 424 4.61 -5.92 -20.74
N THR A 425 4.68 -4.81 -20.02
CA THR A 425 3.54 -3.94 -19.70
C THR A 425 3.79 -2.50 -20.17
N ASP A 426 2.73 -1.71 -20.27
CA ASP A 426 2.79 -0.29 -20.58
C ASP A 426 1.63 0.46 -19.89
N GLY A 427 1.67 1.79 -19.92
CA GLY A 427 0.57 2.61 -19.42
C GLY A 427 1.00 3.81 -18.58
N ASN A 428 -0.02 4.56 -18.15
CA ASN A 428 0.16 5.79 -17.38
C ASN A 428 0.64 5.50 -15.95
N TYR A 429 1.37 6.44 -15.37
CA TYR A 429 1.73 6.39 -13.96
C TYR A 429 1.86 7.79 -13.36
N THR A 430 1.78 7.85 -12.04
CA THR A 430 2.20 8.99 -11.24
C THR A 430 3.44 8.57 -10.45
N LEU A 431 4.48 9.40 -10.46
CA LEU A 431 5.68 9.24 -9.64
C LEU A 431 5.74 10.35 -8.60
N ASP A 432 5.77 9.96 -7.32
CA ASP A 432 5.97 10.87 -6.19
C ASP A 432 7.37 10.67 -5.61
N ILE A 433 8.19 11.73 -5.62
CA ILE A 433 9.55 11.75 -5.08
C ILE A 433 9.57 12.65 -3.84
N ASN A 434 10.07 12.12 -2.73
CA ASN A 434 10.24 12.86 -1.48
C ASN A 434 11.69 12.78 -1.00
N PHE A 435 12.15 13.87 -0.39
CA PHE A 435 13.45 13.91 0.27
C PHE A 435 13.35 14.63 1.60
N THR A 436 13.76 13.94 2.66
CA THR A 436 13.88 14.50 4.00
C THR A 436 15.37 14.52 4.36
N PRO A 437 16.03 15.70 4.33
CA PRO A 437 17.43 15.81 4.72
C PRO A 437 17.67 15.26 6.12
N ASP A 438 18.85 14.69 6.33
CA ASP A 438 19.29 14.32 7.67
C ASP A 438 19.36 15.59 8.55
N PRO A 439 18.89 15.52 9.80
CA PRO A 439 18.90 16.64 10.70
C PRO A 439 20.33 17.09 11.00
N LEU A 440 20.55 18.40 11.03
CA LEU A 440 21.86 18.97 11.34
C LEU A 440 22.24 18.74 12.82
N THR A 441 23.54 18.73 13.12
CA THR A 441 24.00 18.68 14.52
C THR A 441 23.43 19.86 15.32
N ASN A 442 22.86 19.59 16.50
CA ASN A 442 22.16 20.54 17.39
C ASN A 442 20.74 20.97 16.94
N THR A 443 20.07 20.22 16.05
CA THR A 443 18.64 20.43 15.76
C THR A 443 17.71 19.56 16.59
N PHE A 444 18.25 18.83 17.57
CA PHE A 444 17.48 18.00 18.48
C PHE A 444 17.49 18.54 19.91
N MET A 445 16.41 18.26 20.62
CA MET A 445 16.32 18.42 22.06
C MET A 445 17.34 17.50 22.72
N VAL A 446 18.04 17.98 23.75
CA VAL A 446 19.09 17.23 24.45
C VAL A 446 18.80 17.07 25.93
N ASP A 447 19.36 16.01 26.52
CA ASP A 447 19.40 15.79 27.95
C ASP A 447 20.42 16.71 28.65
N ALA A 448 20.45 16.70 29.98
CA ALA A 448 21.39 17.50 30.77
C ALA A 448 22.87 17.15 30.54
N THR A 449 23.17 16.05 29.83
CA THR A 449 24.53 15.64 29.44
C THR A 449 24.89 16.04 28.01
N GLY A 450 23.92 16.58 27.24
CA GLY A 450 24.07 16.99 25.85
C GLY A 450 23.82 15.87 24.84
N VAL A 451 23.26 14.72 25.26
CA VAL A 451 22.85 13.64 24.36
C VAL A 451 21.45 13.94 23.86
N ALA A 452 21.17 13.72 22.57
CA ALA A 452 19.84 13.93 22.01
C ALA A 452 18.79 13.08 22.74
N LEU A 453 17.58 13.61 22.90
CA LEU A 453 16.46 12.90 23.48
C LEU A 453 16.14 11.67 22.63
N ASP A 454 16.14 10.49 23.25
CA ASP A 454 15.50 9.28 22.73
C ASP A 454 14.07 9.23 23.30
N GLY A 455 13.14 9.83 22.57
CA GLY A 455 11.78 10.14 23.02
C GLY A 455 10.82 8.96 22.92
N ASP A 456 11.07 7.98 22.05
CA ASP A 456 10.31 6.75 21.88
C ASP A 456 10.97 5.53 22.54
N ALA A 457 12.22 5.68 23.01
CA ALA A 457 13.02 4.66 23.69
C ALA A 457 13.39 3.47 22.78
N ASP A 458 13.67 3.75 21.51
CA ASP A 458 14.10 2.75 20.52
C ASP A 458 15.61 2.41 20.62
N GLY A 459 16.37 3.19 21.40
CA GLY A 459 17.80 3.04 21.61
C GLY A 459 18.67 3.95 20.73
N THR A 460 18.07 4.80 19.89
CA THR A 460 18.74 5.75 19.00
C THR A 460 18.41 7.19 19.43
N PRO A 461 19.38 7.94 19.99
CA PRO A 461 19.18 9.34 20.36
C PRO A 461 18.79 10.24 19.17
N GLY A 462 17.78 11.08 19.35
CA GLY A 462 17.28 12.04 18.36
C GLY A 462 15.98 11.58 17.69
N GLY A 463 15.52 12.39 16.73
CA GLY A 463 14.29 12.15 15.99
C GLY A 463 13.11 13.00 16.45
N VAL A 464 11.93 12.60 15.97
CA VAL A 464 10.66 13.29 16.15
C VAL A 464 9.73 12.40 16.92
N PHE A 465 9.08 12.95 17.93
CA PHE A 465 8.11 12.24 18.74
C PHE A 465 6.74 12.83 18.49
N ASP A 466 5.91 12.04 17.80
CA ASP A 466 4.62 12.46 17.26
C ASP A 466 3.47 12.01 18.18
N PHE A 467 2.58 12.95 18.55
CA PHE A 467 1.44 12.70 19.43
C PHE A 467 0.16 13.30 18.86
N TRP A 468 -0.91 12.51 18.80
CA TRP A 468 -2.21 12.97 18.30
C TRP A 468 -3.22 13.10 19.44
N PHE A 469 -3.99 14.18 19.42
CA PHE A 469 -5.08 14.40 20.38
C PHE A 469 -6.20 15.25 19.79
N GLN A 470 -7.35 15.24 20.45
CA GLN A 470 -8.48 16.11 20.12
C GLN A 470 -8.63 17.25 21.14
N SER A 471 -9.11 18.39 20.68
CA SER A 471 -9.65 19.47 21.52
C SER A 471 -11.11 19.67 21.15
N GLY A 472 -11.98 19.91 22.12
CA GLY A 472 -13.41 20.10 21.84
C GLY A 472 -14.34 19.87 23.03
N GLU A 473 -15.61 19.64 22.72
CA GLU A 473 -16.66 19.44 23.72
C GLU A 473 -16.35 18.24 24.63
N THR A 474 -16.06 18.54 25.91
CA THR A 474 -15.56 17.55 26.88
C THR A 474 -16.57 17.26 27.98
N ILE A 475 -16.76 15.97 28.27
CA ILE A 475 -17.46 15.43 29.44
C ILE A 475 -16.40 14.95 30.42
N PHE A 476 -16.39 15.51 31.62
CA PHE A 476 -15.41 15.18 32.67
C PHE A 476 -15.91 14.07 33.58
N VAL A 477 -14.99 13.17 33.93
CA VAL A 477 -15.19 12.11 34.91
C VAL A 477 -14.16 12.28 36.03
N ASP A 478 -14.63 12.47 37.25
CA ASP A 478 -13.81 12.59 38.46
C ASP A 478 -14.35 11.66 39.54
N LYS A 479 -13.61 10.58 39.82
CA LYS A 479 -14.03 9.52 40.73
C LYS A 479 -14.36 10.05 42.12
N ALA A 480 -13.56 10.99 42.61
CA ALA A 480 -13.64 11.54 43.95
C ALA A 480 -14.40 12.87 44.00
N THR A 481 -15.21 13.18 42.98
CA THR A 481 -15.93 14.45 42.88
C THR A 481 -16.72 14.78 44.16
N GLN A 482 -16.55 16.01 44.66
CA GLN A 482 -17.33 16.55 45.79
C GLN A 482 -18.44 17.49 45.33
N SER A 483 -18.83 17.43 44.05
CA SER A 483 -19.85 18.31 43.47
C SER A 483 -21.20 18.16 44.19
N ALA A 484 -21.86 19.29 44.48
CA ALA A 484 -23.14 19.30 45.20
C ALA A 484 -24.37 19.25 44.27
N GLY A 485 -24.19 19.42 42.95
CA GLY A 485 -25.23 19.41 41.95
C GLY A 485 -25.42 18.05 41.26
N PRO A 486 -26.47 17.88 40.43
CA PRO A 486 -26.59 16.71 39.57
C PRO A 486 -25.40 16.63 38.60
N ALA A 487 -24.83 15.44 38.43
CA ALA A 487 -23.76 15.21 37.45
C ALA A 487 -24.26 15.51 36.02
N ASP A 488 -23.55 16.41 35.34
CA ASP A 488 -23.81 16.82 33.96
C ASP A 488 -22.56 16.74 33.07
N GLY A 489 -21.43 16.28 33.63
CA GLY A 489 -20.17 16.15 32.92
C GLY A 489 -19.40 17.46 32.76
N SER A 490 -19.87 18.57 33.35
CA SER A 490 -19.15 19.84 33.35
C SER A 490 -17.98 19.84 34.34
N LEU A 491 -17.11 20.86 34.25
CA LEU A 491 -16.05 21.09 35.24
C LEU A 491 -16.58 21.25 36.68
N THR A 492 -17.83 21.69 36.86
CA THR A 492 -18.41 21.90 38.20
C THR A 492 -19.17 20.68 38.73
N ASN A 493 -19.80 19.90 37.84
CA ASN A 493 -20.50 18.67 38.22
C ASN A 493 -20.07 17.51 37.29
N PRO A 494 -18.82 17.04 37.40
CA PRO A 494 -18.33 15.91 36.61
C PRO A 494 -19.09 14.62 37.00
N TYR A 495 -19.06 13.63 36.11
CA TYR A 495 -19.54 12.29 36.44
C TYR A 495 -18.57 11.61 37.41
N ALA A 496 -19.08 10.81 38.34
CA ALA A 496 -18.23 9.99 39.21
C ALA A 496 -17.77 8.69 38.52
N ASN A 497 -18.60 8.17 37.59
CA ASN A 497 -18.37 6.88 36.94
C ASN A 497 -18.18 7.03 35.42
N ILE A 498 -17.31 6.19 34.86
CA ILE A 498 -16.99 6.20 33.42
C ILE A 498 -18.19 5.79 32.57
N ASP A 499 -18.94 4.77 32.96
CA ASP A 499 -20.09 4.25 32.19
C ASP A 499 -21.22 5.27 32.05
N ASP A 500 -21.51 6.03 33.11
CA ASP A 500 -22.45 7.16 33.09
C ASP A 500 -22.03 8.22 32.05
N ALA A 501 -20.73 8.56 32.02
CA ALA A 501 -20.17 9.54 31.10
C ALA A 501 -20.18 9.04 29.64
N LEU A 502 -19.83 7.77 29.41
CA LEU A 502 -19.89 7.15 28.08
C LEU A 502 -21.34 7.08 27.56
N ALA A 503 -22.30 6.77 28.42
CA ALA A 503 -23.72 6.76 28.06
C ALA A 503 -24.22 8.17 27.70
N ALA A 504 -23.80 9.19 28.45
CA ALA A 504 -24.09 10.59 28.13
C ALA A 504 -23.47 11.02 26.80
N ALA A 505 -22.20 10.64 26.55
CA ALA A 505 -21.50 10.93 25.30
C ALA A 505 -22.19 10.27 24.08
N ALA A 506 -22.53 8.97 24.19
CA ALA A 506 -23.17 8.20 23.14
C ALA A 506 -24.54 8.75 22.70
N THR A 507 -25.25 9.43 23.61
CA THR A 507 -26.59 10.00 23.34
C THR A 507 -26.55 11.46 22.88
N SER A 508 -25.38 12.08 22.85
CA SER A 508 -25.23 13.51 22.52
C SER A 508 -25.47 13.85 21.04
N GLY A 509 -25.22 12.90 20.14
CA GLY A 509 -25.33 13.09 18.69
C GLY A 509 -24.25 13.97 18.07
N THR A 510 -23.22 14.36 18.83
CA THR A 510 -22.04 15.11 18.37
C THR A 510 -20.77 14.39 18.80
N THR A 511 -19.63 14.77 18.22
CA THR A 511 -18.32 14.29 18.68
C THR A 511 -18.06 14.78 20.10
N LYS A 512 -17.66 13.88 21.00
CA LYS A 512 -17.38 14.19 22.41
C LYS A 512 -16.03 13.67 22.83
N ILE A 513 -15.40 14.41 23.74
CA ILE A 513 -14.28 13.91 24.53
C ILE A 513 -14.83 13.46 25.88
N VAL A 514 -14.56 12.22 26.30
CA VAL A 514 -14.76 11.79 27.69
C VAL A 514 -13.43 11.80 28.39
N ARG A 515 -13.22 12.77 29.28
CA ARG A 515 -11.95 13.02 29.95
C ARG A 515 -11.99 12.54 31.40
N ILE A 516 -11.19 11.53 31.69
CA ILE A 516 -11.07 10.87 32.98
C ILE A 516 -9.92 11.51 33.73
N VAL A 517 -10.21 12.05 34.91
CA VAL A 517 -9.28 12.89 35.68
C VAL A 517 -8.73 12.12 36.86
N GLY A 518 -7.43 12.24 37.12
CA GLY A 518 -6.80 11.70 38.31
C GLY A 518 -7.29 12.41 39.58
N ASN A 519 -7.32 11.70 40.71
CA ASN A 519 -7.63 12.30 42.01
C ASN A 519 -6.46 12.03 42.97
N GLY A 520 -6.20 12.98 43.87
CA GLY A 520 -5.15 12.87 44.88
C GLY A 520 -5.64 12.30 46.21
N GLY A 521 -6.69 11.49 46.21
CA GLY A 521 -7.19 10.87 47.43
C GLY A 521 -7.53 11.85 48.56
N THR A 522 -7.16 11.47 49.79
CA THR A 522 -7.46 12.22 51.02
C THR A 522 -6.53 13.43 51.21
N ASP A 523 -5.28 13.33 50.76
CA ASP A 523 -4.29 14.40 50.89
C ASP A 523 -4.28 15.40 49.73
N ASN A 524 -5.04 15.12 48.66
CA ASN A 524 -5.11 15.86 47.40
C ASN A 524 -3.77 15.90 46.65
N ASP A 525 -2.91 14.89 46.84
CA ASP A 525 -1.66 14.74 46.12
C ASP A 525 -1.76 13.54 45.17
N ILE A 526 -1.72 13.79 43.86
CA ILE A 526 -1.83 12.71 42.86
C ILE A 526 -0.63 11.75 42.88
N SER A 527 0.50 12.16 43.46
CA SER A 527 1.71 11.34 43.55
C SER A 527 1.65 10.28 44.66
N THR A 528 0.78 10.46 45.66
CA THR A 528 0.55 9.52 46.76
C THR A 528 -0.50 8.47 46.41
N VAL A 529 -0.21 7.65 45.39
CA VAL A 529 -1.14 6.63 44.82
C VAL A 529 -1.81 5.65 45.79
N GLY A 530 -1.41 5.61 47.07
CA GLY A 530 -1.95 4.72 48.09
C GLY A 530 -3.37 5.07 48.55
N ASP A 531 -3.76 6.34 48.51
CA ASP A 531 -5.11 6.80 48.88
C ASP A 531 -5.93 7.38 47.73
N ASN A 532 -5.36 7.44 46.51
CA ASN A 532 -6.10 7.78 45.30
C ASN A 532 -7.20 6.74 45.03
N GLU A 533 -8.40 7.23 44.72
CA GLU A 533 -9.54 6.40 44.35
C GLU A 533 -9.38 5.86 42.93
N ALA A 534 -9.70 4.58 42.75
CA ALA A 534 -9.55 3.89 41.47
C ALA A 534 -10.89 3.76 40.74
N TYR A 535 -10.85 3.87 39.42
CA TYR A 535 -11.94 3.49 38.53
C TYR A 535 -11.99 1.97 38.38
N LEU A 536 -13.14 1.36 38.68
CA LEU A 536 -13.32 -0.09 38.82
C LEU A 536 -14.19 -0.62 37.70
N ILE A 537 -13.59 -1.36 36.77
CA ILE A 537 -14.26 -1.81 35.54
C ILE A 537 -14.26 -3.33 35.46
N GLY A 538 -15.41 -3.89 35.11
CA GLY A 538 -15.60 -5.30 34.85
C GLY A 538 -16.59 -5.96 35.77
N LEU A 539 -16.39 -7.24 36.06
CA LEU A 539 -17.34 -8.04 36.81
C LEU A 539 -16.73 -8.53 38.12
N SER A 540 -17.47 -8.32 39.21
CA SER A 540 -17.18 -8.92 40.51
C SER A 540 -17.23 -10.46 40.45
N ASP A 541 -16.77 -11.13 41.50
CA ASP A 541 -16.84 -12.61 41.60
C ASP A 541 -18.27 -13.16 41.56
N SER A 542 -19.27 -12.31 41.80
CA SER A 542 -20.70 -12.63 41.68
C SER A 542 -21.29 -12.26 40.31
N PHE A 543 -20.45 -11.94 39.32
CA PHE A 543 -20.84 -11.52 37.96
C PHE A 543 -21.73 -10.26 37.92
N GLN A 544 -21.58 -9.35 38.89
CA GLN A 544 -22.20 -8.04 38.85
C GLN A 544 -21.22 -7.00 38.30
N PRO A 545 -21.67 -6.03 37.48
CA PRO A 545 -20.86 -4.89 37.05
C PRO A 545 -20.20 -4.19 38.25
N LEU A 546 -18.94 -3.79 38.06
CA LEU A 546 -18.24 -2.89 38.95
C LEU A 546 -18.74 -1.45 38.72
N GLU A 547 -18.29 -0.53 39.57
CA GLU A 547 -18.85 0.81 39.69
C GLU A 547 -18.73 1.65 38.41
N ASP A 548 -17.69 1.41 37.61
CA ASP A 548 -17.42 2.13 36.36
C ASP A 548 -17.83 1.34 35.12
N GLY A 549 -18.70 0.34 35.31
CA GLY A 549 -19.27 -0.46 34.23
C GLY A 549 -18.75 -1.91 34.17
N GLY A 550 -19.54 -2.76 33.51
CA GLY A 550 -19.19 -4.16 33.26
C GLY A 550 -18.21 -4.36 32.10
N THR A 551 -18.15 -3.40 31.17
CA THR A 551 -17.22 -3.32 30.04
C THR A 551 -16.83 -1.85 29.85
N PHE A 552 -15.68 -1.61 29.19
CA PHE A 552 -15.27 -0.27 28.76
C PHE A 552 -15.22 -0.26 27.24
N GLU A 553 -16.34 0.09 26.64
CA GLU A 553 -16.51 0.16 25.19
C GLU A 553 -16.66 1.61 24.76
N ILE A 554 -15.73 2.11 23.95
CA ILE A 554 -15.76 3.49 23.49
C ILE A 554 -16.82 3.65 22.38
N PRO A 555 -17.85 4.52 22.55
CA PRO A 555 -18.89 4.71 21.54
C PRO A 555 -18.39 5.36 20.24
N GLN A 556 -19.23 5.29 19.20
CA GLN A 556 -19.02 6.03 17.96
C GLN A 556 -18.87 7.54 18.23
N ASN A 557 -17.91 8.19 17.56
CA ASN A 557 -17.61 9.62 17.70
C ASN A 557 -17.21 10.08 19.12
N VAL A 558 -16.76 9.17 19.97
CA VAL A 558 -16.27 9.50 21.32
C VAL A 558 -14.78 9.23 21.41
N THR A 559 -14.03 10.23 21.86
CA THR A 559 -12.60 10.08 22.19
C THR A 559 -12.43 10.05 23.69
N VAL A 560 -11.78 9.02 24.23
CA VAL A 560 -11.47 8.96 25.67
C VAL A 560 -10.08 9.55 25.93
N MET A 561 -10.00 10.46 26.88
CA MET A 561 -8.74 11.01 27.37
C MET A 561 -8.54 10.60 28.82
N VAL A 562 -7.38 10.05 29.14
CA VAL A 562 -7.02 9.63 30.49
C VAL A 562 -5.88 10.51 30.97
N ASP A 563 -6.14 11.35 31.97
CA ASP A 563 -5.13 12.24 32.53
C ASP A 563 -4.17 11.50 33.47
N GLU A 564 -3.05 12.15 33.81
CA GLU A 564 -2.12 11.67 34.81
C GLU A 564 -2.80 11.43 36.17
N GLY A 565 -2.36 10.39 36.89
CA GLY A 565 -2.87 10.06 38.22
C GLY A 565 -4.16 9.22 38.22
N VAL A 566 -4.75 8.94 37.05
CA VAL A 566 -5.86 8.00 36.94
C VAL A 566 -5.42 6.57 37.25
N ILE A 567 -6.13 5.91 38.16
CA ILE A 567 -5.91 4.50 38.49
C ILE A 567 -7.10 3.69 37.97
N ILE A 568 -6.87 2.84 36.97
CA ILE A 568 -7.88 1.91 36.45
C ILE A 568 -7.59 0.49 36.96
N LYS A 569 -8.61 -0.16 37.55
CA LYS A 569 -8.56 -1.56 37.96
C LYS A 569 -9.56 -2.36 37.13
N LEU A 570 -9.04 -3.34 36.38
CA LEU A 570 -9.83 -4.22 35.53
C LEU A 570 -10.02 -5.58 36.20
N GLN A 571 -11.26 -6.09 36.21
CA GLN A 571 -11.57 -7.46 36.60
C GLN A 571 -12.41 -8.15 35.52
N LYS A 572 -11.82 -9.10 34.80
CA LYS A 572 -12.48 -9.83 33.69
C LYS A 572 -13.11 -8.89 32.65
N ALA A 573 -12.43 -7.78 32.36
CA ALA A 573 -12.85 -6.79 31.36
C ALA A 573 -11.67 -6.37 30.48
N ASN A 574 -12.01 -5.86 29.31
CA ASN A 574 -11.13 -5.20 28.36
C ASN A 574 -11.59 -3.75 28.14
N ILE A 575 -10.66 -2.91 27.70
CA ILE A 575 -10.95 -1.61 27.11
C ILE A 575 -10.98 -1.83 25.60
N ASP A 576 -12.06 -1.45 24.95
CA ASP A 576 -12.34 -1.78 23.54
C ASP A 576 -12.64 -0.51 22.73
N VAL A 577 -11.94 -0.36 21.61
CA VAL A 577 -11.94 0.81 20.72
C VAL A 577 -12.08 0.34 19.28
N GLY A 578 -12.87 1.07 18.47
CA GLY A 578 -13.14 0.73 17.08
C GLY A 578 -14.18 -0.38 16.89
N SER A 579 -14.51 -0.76 15.66
CA SER A 579 -15.51 -1.81 15.40
C SER A 579 -14.87 -3.21 15.40
N ASN A 580 -15.28 -4.06 16.34
CA ASN A 580 -14.88 -5.46 16.44
C ASN A 580 -15.95 -6.44 15.88
N ASP A 581 -17.11 -5.93 15.47
CA ASP A 581 -18.21 -6.65 14.84
C ASP A 581 -18.74 -5.83 13.64
N ILE A 582 -19.05 -6.50 12.53
CA ILE A 582 -19.62 -5.90 11.31
C ILE A 582 -21.01 -5.28 11.53
N LEU A 583 -21.70 -5.64 12.63
CA LEU A 583 -23.02 -5.12 12.98
C LEU A 583 -22.98 -3.94 13.96
N VAL A 584 -21.80 -3.61 14.50
CA VAL A 584 -21.64 -2.57 15.51
C VAL A 584 -20.71 -1.47 14.99
N ASP A 585 -21.29 -0.31 14.68
CA ASP A 585 -20.55 0.86 14.24
C ASP A 585 -20.04 1.65 15.46
N ARG A 586 -18.73 1.60 15.70
CA ARG A 586 -18.00 2.46 16.66
C ARG A 586 -16.91 3.25 15.93
N SER A 587 -17.15 3.56 14.65
CA SER A 587 -16.24 4.39 13.87
C SER A 587 -15.97 5.73 14.57
N GLN A 588 -14.76 6.26 14.39
CA GLN A 588 -14.30 7.50 15.04
C GLN A 588 -14.32 7.45 16.58
N GLY A 589 -14.52 6.28 17.20
CA GLY A 589 -14.21 6.06 18.60
C GLY A 589 -12.70 5.86 18.77
N ALA A 590 -12.10 6.58 19.72
CA ALA A 590 -10.65 6.59 19.94
C ALA A 590 -10.27 6.52 21.42
#